data_AF-A0A1J3H5D8-F1
#
_entry.id   AF-A0A1J3H5D8-F1
#
_cell.length_a   1.000
_cell.length_b   1.000
_cell.length_c   1.000
_cell.angle_alpha   90.00
_cell.angle_beta   90.00
_cell.angle_gamma   90.00
#
_symmetry.space_group_name_H-M   'P 1'
#
loop_
_entity.id
_entity.type
_entity.pdbx_description
1 polymer ?
#
loop_
_entity_poly.entity_id
_entity_poly.type
_entity_poly.pdbx_seq_one_letter_code
_entity_poly.pdbx_strand_id
1 'polypeptide(L)'
;ESDIYWRNHEDKYHFASQFTADLIAMNNADFIITSTYQEIAGSKNNVGQYESHTAFTLPGLYRVVHGIDVFDPKFNIVSPGAD
;
A
#
# COMPACT_ATOMS: atom_id res chain seq x y z
N GLU A 1 -0.39 -4.93 -11.02
CA GLU A 1 -0.39 -4.65 -12.48
C GLU A 1 0.20 -3.28 -12.78
N SER A 2 -0.27 -2.22 -12.10
CA SER A 2 0.30 -0.87 -12.23
C SER A 2 1.75 -0.75 -11.76
N ASP A 3 2.21 -1.64 -10.88
CA ASP A 3 3.59 -1.72 -10.37
C ASP A 3 4.57 -2.26 -11.41
N ILE A 4 4.33 -3.46 -11.95
CA ILE A 4 5.24 -4.09 -12.94
C ILE A 4 5.20 -3.32 -14.26
N TYR A 5 4.04 -2.79 -14.64
CA TYR A 5 3.83 -2.04 -15.89
C TYR A 5 3.77 -0.53 -15.68
N TRP A 6 4.37 -0.01 -14.60
CA TRP A 6 4.29 1.40 -14.23
C TRP A 6 4.73 2.35 -15.35
N ARG A 7 5.81 1.99 -16.08
CA ARG A 7 6.35 2.80 -17.18
C ARG A 7 5.33 3.07 -18.29
N ASN A 8 4.44 2.11 -18.58
CA ASN A 8 3.41 2.27 -19.62
C ASN A 8 2.31 3.26 -19.22
N HIS A 9 2.21 3.54 -17.93
CA HIS A 9 1.17 4.35 -17.30
C HIS A 9 1.71 5.68 -16.79
N GLU A 10 3.02 5.90 -16.87
CA GLU A 10 3.71 6.99 -16.19
C GLU A 10 3.27 8.35 -16.72
N ASP A 11 3.12 8.52 -18.04
CA ASP A 11 2.70 9.79 -18.64
C ASP A 11 1.30 10.24 -18.21
N LYS A 12 0.43 9.29 -17.85
CA LYS A 12 -0.97 9.57 -17.51
C LYS A 12 -1.21 9.64 -16.00
N TYR A 13 -0.61 8.73 -15.24
CA TYR A 13 -0.93 8.51 -13.83
C TYR A 13 0.22 8.79 -12.88
N HIS A 14 1.46 8.93 -13.38
CA HIS A 14 2.64 9.20 -12.57
C HIS A 14 2.80 8.24 -11.37
N PHE A 15 2.59 6.94 -11.61
CA PHE A 15 2.57 5.92 -10.55
C PHE A 15 3.88 5.82 -9.79
N ALA A 16 5.03 6.12 -10.41
CA ALA A 16 6.30 6.14 -9.68
C ALA A 16 6.27 7.11 -8.49
N SER A 17 5.71 8.30 -8.68
CA SER A 17 5.59 9.31 -7.63
C SER A 17 4.58 8.89 -6.57
N GLN A 18 3.43 8.36 -6.97
CA GLN A 18 2.41 7.88 -6.04
C GLN A 18 2.93 6.73 -5.17
N PHE A 19 3.46 5.66 -5.76
CA PHE A 19 3.99 4.52 -5.00
C PHE A 19 5.16 4.92 -4.08
N THR A 20 5.98 5.89 -4.48
CA THR A 20 7.05 6.42 -3.63
C THR A 20 6.47 7.19 -2.44
N ALA A 21 5.50 8.07 -2.68
CA ALA A 21 4.86 8.85 -1.64
C ALA A 21 4.11 7.96 -0.64
N ASP A 22 3.37 6.98 -1.13
CA ASP A 22 2.64 6.01 -0.30
C ASP A 22 3.62 5.24 0.59
N LEU A 23 4.72 4.71 0.03
CA LEU A 23 5.70 3.98 0.82
C LEU A 23 6.33 4.83 1.92
N ILE A 24 6.64 6.09 1.63
CA ILE A 24 7.18 7.03 2.63
C ILE A 24 6.13 7.30 3.70
N ALA A 25 4.91 7.65 3.33
CA ALA A 25 3.84 7.99 4.27
C ALA A 25 3.47 6.81 5.17
N MET A 26 3.34 5.60 4.61
CA MET A 26 3.03 4.38 5.35
C MET A 26 4.06 4.05 6.43
N ASN A 27 5.35 4.31 6.16
CA ASN A 27 6.41 4.02 7.12
C ASN A 27 6.70 5.16 8.09
N ASN A 28 6.40 6.40 7.70
CA ASN A 28 6.65 7.58 8.53
C ASN A 28 5.49 7.91 9.48
N ALA A 29 4.33 7.29 9.31
CA ALA A 29 3.19 7.51 10.20
C ALA A 29 3.37 6.85 11.57
N ASP A 30 3.02 7.56 12.64
CA ASP A 30 2.99 7.01 14.00
C ASP A 30 1.86 5.96 14.17
N PHE A 31 0.72 6.17 13.52
CA PHE A 31 -0.41 5.24 13.46
C PHE A 31 -1.14 5.38 12.12
N ILE A 32 -1.79 4.31 11.69
CA ILE A 32 -2.58 4.24 10.46
C ILE A 32 -4.00 3.81 10.83
N ILE A 33 -4.98 4.63 10.44
CA ILE A 33 -6.40 4.31 10.59
C ILE A 33 -6.91 3.69 9.30
N THR A 34 -7.59 2.54 9.40
CA THR A 34 -8.29 1.91 8.28
C THR A 34 -9.77 1.74 8.61
N SER A 35 -10.61 1.67 7.58
CA SER A 35 -12.06 1.48 7.76
C SER A 35 -12.41 0.01 7.99
N THR A 36 -11.58 -0.90 7.48
CA THR A 36 -11.83 -2.35 7.50
C THR A 36 -10.55 -3.15 7.72
N TYR A 37 -10.71 -4.40 8.17
CA TYR A 37 -9.62 -5.39 8.19
C TYR A 37 -9.12 -5.70 6.77
N GLN A 38 -10.04 -5.73 5.80
CA GLN A 38 -9.73 -6.02 4.41
C GLN A 38 -8.74 -5.02 3.79
N GLU A 39 -8.79 -3.75 4.20
CA GLU A 39 -7.78 -2.75 3.78
C GLU A 39 -6.37 -3.16 4.19
N ILE A 40 -6.20 -3.77 5.37
CA ILE A 40 -4.89 -4.16 5.90
C ILE A 40 -4.43 -5.49 5.31
N ALA A 41 -5.15 -6.57 5.63
CA ALA A 41 -4.74 -7.95 5.39
C ALA A 41 -5.75 -8.74 4.54
N GLY A 42 -6.69 -8.05 3.90
CA GLY A 42 -7.60 -8.66 2.94
C GLY A 42 -8.54 -9.69 3.55
N SER A 43 -8.56 -10.87 2.96
CA SER A 43 -9.36 -12.02 3.37
C SER A 43 -8.56 -13.30 3.15
N LYS A 44 -9.12 -14.45 3.53
CA LYS A 44 -8.48 -15.75 3.29
C LYS A 44 -8.10 -15.99 1.82
N ASN A 45 -8.84 -15.41 0.87
CA ASN A 45 -8.70 -15.69 -0.56
C ASN A 45 -8.13 -14.50 -1.37
N ASN A 46 -8.06 -13.30 -0.78
CA ASN A 46 -7.65 -12.09 -1.48
C ASN A 46 -6.72 -11.26 -0.59
N VAL A 47 -5.64 -10.77 -1.16
CA VAL A 47 -4.63 -9.92 -0.50
C VAL A 47 -5.21 -8.55 -0.14
N GLY A 48 -4.78 -8.00 1.00
CA GLY A 48 -5.16 -6.66 1.46
C GLY A 48 -4.54 -5.52 0.67
N GLN A 49 -5.09 -4.31 0.82
CA GLN A 49 -4.58 -3.13 0.10
C GLN A 49 -3.16 -2.77 0.60
N TYR A 50 -2.97 -2.65 1.92
CA TYR A 50 -1.64 -2.47 2.51
C TYR A 50 -0.76 -3.70 2.32
N GLU A 51 -1.30 -4.91 2.49
CA GLU A 51 -0.57 -6.15 2.26
C GLU A 51 0.06 -6.21 0.86
N SER A 52 -0.63 -5.71 -0.18
CA SER A 52 -0.09 -5.66 -1.54
C SER A 52 1.16 -4.79 -1.69
N HIS A 53 1.44 -3.91 -0.72
CA HIS A 53 2.66 -3.08 -0.65
C HIS A 53 3.79 -3.72 0.16
N THR A 54 3.59 -4.92 0.73
CA THR A 54 4.64 -5.65 1.46
C THR A 54 5.85 -5.92 0.58
N ALA A 55 5.63 -6.41 -0.64
CA ALA A 55 6.71 -6.67 -1.58
C ALA A 55 6.23 -6.46 -3.02
N PHE A 56 6.90 -5.57 -3.74
CA PHE A 56 6.61 -5.28 -5.15
C PHE A 56 7.85 -4.71 -5.84
N THR A 57 7.78 -4.54 -7.16
CA THR A 57 8.87 -3.95 -7.92
C THR A 57 8.35 -2.97 -8.95
N LEU A 58 9.10 -1.88 -9.14
CA LEU A 58 8.95 -0.96 -10.25
C LEU A 58 10.16 -1.20 -11.19
N PRO A 59 10.05 -2.06 -12.21
CA PRO A 59 11.19 -2.46 -13.01
C PRO A 59 11.96 -1.28 -13.60
N GLY A 60 13.27 -1.30 -13.39
CA GLY A 60 14.19 -0.24 -13.80
C GLY A 60 14.04 1.08 -13.02
N LEU A 61 13.40 1.07 -11.84
CA LEU A 61 13.46 2.15 -10.85
C LEU A 61 13.99 1.60 -9.51
N TYR A 62 13.17 0.84 -8.78
CA TYR A 62 13.59 0.15 -7.55
C TYR A 62 12.71 -1.07 -7.25
N ARG A 63 13.14 -1.88 -6.28
CA ARG A 63 12.38 -3.02 -5.75
C ARG A 63 12.17 -2.82 -4.25
N VAL A 64 10.94 -3.06 -3.80
CA VAL A 64 10.55 -3.05 -2.39
C VAL A 64 10.49 -4.50 -1.91
N VAL A 65 11.38 -4.85 -0.99
CA VAL A 65 11.48 -6.23 -0.46
C VAL A 65 10.59 -6.42 0.78
N HIS A 66 10.46 -5.37 1.60
CA HIS A 66 9.61 -5.34 2.79
C HIS A 66 9.14 -3.89 3.01
N GLY A 67 8.04 -3.52 2.37
CA GLY A 67 7.55 -2.14 2.30
C GLY A 67 6.63 -1.74 3.45
N ILE A 68 5.86 -2.69 3.98
CA ILE A 68 5.00 -2.53 5.14
C ILE A 68 4.74 -3.92 5.74
N ASP A 69 4.54 -3.98 7.06
CA ASP A 69 4.15 -5.21 7.75
C ASP A 69 2.68 -5.10 8.18
N VAL A 70 1.83 -6.04 7.74
CA VAL A 70 0.41 -6.08 8.14
C VAL A 70 0.22 -6.37 9.64
N PHE A 71 1.27 -6.82 10.32
CA PHE A 71 1.29 -7.05 11.77
C PHE A 71 1.85 -5.85 12.55
N ASP A 72 2.21 -4.74 11.89
CA ASP A 72 2.72 -3.55 12.55
C ASP A 72 1.68 -2.99 13.55
N PRO A 73 2.04 -2.77 14.83
CA PRO A 73 1.11 -2.30 15.86
C PRO A 73 0.53 -0.90 15.58
N LYS A 74 1.07 -0.17 14.58
CA LYS A 74 0.56 1.14 14.19
C LYS A 74 -0.79 1.08 13.49
N PHE A 75 -1.21 -0.08 12.96
CA PHE A 75 -2.51 -0.24 12.31
C PHE A 75 -3.67 -0.33 13.32
N ASN A 76 -4.70 0.48 13.08
CA ASN A 76 -5.90 0.54 13.91
C ASN A 76 -7.16 0.63 13.03
N ILE A 77 -8.10 -0.29 13.21
CA ILE A 77 -9.37 -0.28 12.47
C ILE A 77 -10.37 0.59 13.22
N VAL A 78 -10.78 1.70 12.62
CA VAL A 78 -11.80 2.61 13.15
C VAL A 78 -12.79 2.88 12.02
N SER A 79 -13.83 2.05 11.96
CA SER A 79 -14.83 2.12 10.89
C SER A 79 -15.65 3.42 10.98
N PRO A 80 -15.85 4.12 9.86
CA PRO A 80 -16.68 5.32 9.83
C PRO A 80 -18.17 4.99 9.93
N GLY A 81 -19.00 6.02 10.12
CA GLY A 81 -20.46 5.94 10.10
C GLY A 81 -21.08 7.18 9.45
N ALA A 82 -22.38 7.15 9.25
CA ALA A 82 -23.17 8.30 8.82
C ALA A 82 -24.12 8.74 9.94
N ASP A 83 -24.44 10.04 10.00
CA ASP A 83 -25.49 10.60 10.85
C ASP A 83 -26.88 10.31 10.25
#